data_AF-A0A1F8Q239-F1
#
_entry.id   AF-A0A1F8Q239-F1
#
_cell.length_a   1.000
_cell.length_b   1.000
_cell.length_c   1.000
_cell.angle_alpha   90.00
_cell.angle_beta   90.00
_cell.angle_gamma   90.00
#
_symmetry.space_group_name_H-M   'P 1'
#
loop_
_entity.id
_entity.type
_entity.pdbx_description
1 polymer ?
#
loop_
_entity_poly.entity_id
_entity_poly.type
_entity_poly.pdbx_seq_one_letter_code
_entity_poly.pdbx_strand_id
1 'polypeptide(L)'
;MMRFNFFESWLMFADARPPSKDLDEYAGFLMKDLARLEEFLDNPVPKRTLMDFVPRVFSPLIACQLSISQLAWIEELYRRVLQTGGAGTTYVQEQLIELLALSQDPGSIPFWLELLDYQSPRRDSFKKQRQTYSIAAIALIAARKDSPEAKQAMQQLCRHENPDIRAQAIYYLGIVFGYAERELSAEIQVLFREIAVQDQAFEPRFQARSMLRLFELPVPADPVDRVFAFRVRFLHAKRLFSVTIELLSEHTLEDLHNEIQSALHWDNDHLYSFYLIGKDRWTRDDRFRSPYEDEGPHTTEAVLGELGLTEKHKFLYLFDYGDGHKFEVQVVDILTKTEGTKYPRVVDRKGKPPRQYGRW
;
A
#
# COMPACT_ATOMS: atom_id res chain seq x y z
N MET A 1 -0.15 -12.17 12.21
CA MET A 1 0.92 -12.41 11.21
C MET A 1 0.47 -11.69 9.93
N MET A 2 1.12 -10.58 9.54
CA MET A 2 0.70 -9.81 8.35
C MET A 2 0.79 -10.70 7.11
N ARG A 3 -0.31 -10.87 6.36
CA ARG A 3 -0.30 -11.59 5.08
C ARG A 3 0.30 -10.68 4.01
N PHE A 4 1.48 -11.06 3.53
CA PHE A 4 2.17 -10.36 2.45
C PHE A 4 1.56 -10.71 1.10
N ASN A 5 1.58 -9.73 0.20
CA ASN A 5 1.55 -10.04 -1.22
C ASN A 5 2.94 -10.47 -1.70
N PHE A 6 2.97 -11.25 -2.79
CA PHE A 6 4.19 -11.71 -3.47
C PHE A 6 5.22 -10.58 -3.72
N PHE A 7 4.75 -9.34 -3.83
CA PHE A 7 5.56 -8.14 -4.04
C PHE A 7 6.39 -7.68 -2.84
N GLU A 8 6.13 -8.18 -1.63
CA GLU A 8 6.81 -7.74 -0.40
C GLU A 8 7.64 -8.86 0.24
N SER A 9 7.64 -10.07 -0.35
CA SER A 9 8.41 -11.21 0.18
C SER A 9 9.91 -10.95 0.20
N TRP A 10 10.44 -10.09 -0.68
CA TRP A 10 11.85 -9.70 -0.65
C TRP A 10 12.24 -8.88 0.59
N LEU A 11 11.31 -8.13 1.20
CA LEU A 11 11.56 -7.46 2.48
C LEU A 11 11.83 -8.48 3.60
N MET A 12 11.19 -9.65 3.56
CA MET A 12 11.41 -10.75 4.49
C MET A 12 12.75 -11.46 4.26
N PHE A 13 13.21 -11.51 3.01
CA PHE A 13 14.47 -12.15 2.67
C PHE A 13 15.70 -11.27 2.91
N ALA A 14 15.54 -10.00 3.24
CA ALA A 14 16.65 -9.12 3.56
C ALA A 14 17.46 -9.58 4.80
N ASP A 15 16.86 -10.43 5.66
CA ASP A 15 17.51 -11.06 6.83
C ASP A 15 17.92 -12.52 6.62
N ALA A 16 17.71 -13.08 5.42
CA ALA A 16 18.11 -14.45 5.14
C ALA A 16 19.64 -14.59 5.32
N ARG A 17 20.05 -15.63 6.04
CA ARG A 17 21.47 -16.04 6.17
C ARG A 17 21.72 -17.27 5.30
N PRO A 18 22.89 -17.39 4.63
CA PRO A 18 23.13 -18.51 3.74
C PRO A 18 23.23 -19.85 4.47
N PRO A 19 22.72 -20.95 3.89
CA PRO A 19 23.46 -22.21 3.94
C PRO A 19 24.75 -22.04 3.11
N SER A 20 25.90 -22.39 3.70
CA SER A 20 27.24 -22.05 3.20
C SER A 20 27.76 -22.90 2.04
N LYS A 21 26.90 -23.32 1.10
CA LYS A 21 27.33 -24.06 -0.10
C LYS A 21 26.64 -23.51 -1.35
N ASP A 22 27.43 -23.30 -2.40
CA ASP A 22 27.04 -22.99 -3.79
C ASP A 22 26.78 -21.51 -4.17
N LEU A 23 26.98 -20.52 -3.28
CA LEU A 23 26.76 -19.09 -3.62
C LEU A 23 27.61 -18.59 -4.81
N ASP A 24 28.89 -18.95 -4.87
CA ASP A 24 29.78 -18.54 -5.96
C ASP A 24 29.33 -19.12 -7.32
N GLU A 25 28.79 -20.34 -7.30
CA GLU A 25 28.27 -20.99 -8.50
C GLU A 25 27.02 -20.26 -9.02
N TYR A 26 26.07 -19.93 -8.12
CA TYR A 26 24.89 -19.16 -8.49
C TYR A 26 25.21 -17.74 -8.93
N ALA A 27 26.18 -17.07 -8.29
CA ALA A 27 26.68 -15.78 -8.75
C ALA A 27 27.25 -15.89 -10.18
N GLY A 28 27.99 -16.97 -10.47
CA GLY A 28 28.47 -17.28 -11.82
C GLY A 28 27.36 -17.49 -12.85
N PHE A 29 26.26 -18.16 -12.48
CA PHE A 29 25.09 -18.28 -13.36
C PHE A 29 24.40 -16.94 -13.60
N LEU A 30 24.23 -16.12 -12.57
CA LEU A 30 23.64 -14.79 -12.70
C LEU A 30 24.46 -13.92 -13.66
N MET A 31 25.78 -13.87 -13.50
CA MET A 31 26.64 -13.08 -14.39
C MET A 31 26.55 -13.54 -15.86
N LYS A 32 26.45 -14.84 -16.10
CA LYS A 32 26.21 -15.39 -17.46
C LYS A 32 24.85 -15.00 -18.00
N ASP A 33 23.80 -15.03 -17.17
CA ASP A 33 22.45 -14.65 -17.59
C ASP A 33 22.38 -13.15 -17.93
N LEU A 34 23.01 -12.28 -17.14
CA LEU A 34 23.11 -10.84 -17.43
C LEU A 34 23.89 -10.56 -18.71
N ALA A 35 25.01 -11.26 -18.95
CA ALA A 35 25.78 -11.11 -20.18
C ALA A 35 24.99 -11.54 -21.42
N ARG A 36 24.19 -12.62 -21.32
CA ARG A 36 23.29 -13.05 -22.42
C ARG A 36 22.19 -12.03 -22.69
N LEU A 37 21.65 -11.40 -21.65
CA LEU A 37 20.68 -10.31 -21.80
C LEU A 37 21.31 -9.11 -22.50
N GLU A 38 22.51 -8.70 -22.08
CA GLU A 38 23.27 -7.63 -22.72
C GLU A 38 23.52 -7.91 -24.21
N GLU A 39 24.01 -9.12 -24.53
CA GLU A 39 24.26 -9.55 -25.90
C GLU A 39 22.99 -9.49 -26.76
N PHE A 40 21.85 -9.91 -26.22
CA PHE A 40 20.56 -9.81 -26.91
C PHE A 40 20.11 -8.35 -27.12
N LEU A 41 20.35 -7.47 -26.15
CA LEU A 41 20.02 -6.05 -26.26
C LEU A 41 20.93 -5.33 -27.28
N ASP A 42 22.18 -5.76 -27.43
CA ASP A 42 23.10 -5.26 -28.46
C ASP A 42 22.74 -5.82 -29.84
N ASN A 43 22.41 -7.11 -29.91
CA ASN A 43 22.18 -7.86 -31.14
C ASN A 43 20.87 -8.68 -31.06
N PRO A 44 19.71 -8.05 -31.29
CA PRO A 44 18.42 -8.74 -31.18
C PRO A 44 18.30 -9.92 -32.15
N VAL A 45 18.00 -11.10 -31.61
CA VAL A 45 17.86 -12.35 -32.39
C VAL A 45 16.43 -12.47 -32.95
N PRO A 46 16.24 -12.69 -34.26
CA PRO A 46 14.92 -12.88 -34.84
C PRO A 46 14.11 -13.99 -34.14
N LYS A 47 12.82 -13.72 -33.88
CA LYS A 47 11.87 -14.62 -33.20
C LYS A 47 12.13 -14.88 -31.71
N ARG A 48 13.21 -14.35 -31.13
CA ARG A 48 13.44 -14.36 -29.68
C ARG A 48 12.90 -13.08 -29.05
N THR A 49 12.59 -13.14 -27.77
CA THR A 49 12.06 -12.02 -26.98
C THR A 49 12.81 -11.91 -25.66
N LEU A 50 12.58 -10.83 -24.90
CA LEU A 50 13.18 -10.68 -23.56
C LEU A 50 12.82 -11.84 -22.62
N MET A 51 11.71 -12.55 -22.88
CA MET A 51 11.31 -13.73 -22.11
C MET A 51 12.36 -14.86 -22.19
N ASP A 52 13.10 -14.97 -23.28
CA ASP A 52 14.15 -15.98 -23.47
C ASP A 52 15.42 -15.67 -22.66
N PHE A 53 15.57 -14.44 -22.17
CA PHE A 53 16.77 -13.90 -21.53
C PHE A 53 16.50 -13.37 -20.12
N VAL A 54 15.43 -13.83 -19.47
CA VAL A 54 15.13 -13.49 -18.08
C VAL A 54 16.25 -14.02 -17.17
N PRO A 55 16.97 -13.15 -16.43
CA PRO A 55 17.97 -13.61 -15.49
C PRO A 55 17.31 -14.44 -14.41
N ARG A 56 17.83 -15.65 -14.16
CA ARG A 56 17.30 -16.48 -13.07
C ARG A 56 17.92 -16.02 -11.77
N VAL A 57 17.16 -15.25 -10.98
CA VAL A 57 17.58 -14.82 -9.65
C VAL A 57 17.30 -15.95 -8.68
N PHE A 58 18.35 -16.71 -8.33
CA PHE A 58 18.20 -17.91 -7.50
C PHE A 58 18.17 -17.62 -6.00
N SER A 59 18.68 -16.46 -5.55
CA SER A 59 18.75 -16.16 -4.13
C SER A 59 18.96 -14.67 -3.82
N PRO A 60 18.23 -14.13 -2.84
CA PRO A 60 18.48 -12.81 -2.25
C PRO A 60 19.91 -12.61 -1.73
N LEU A 61 20.59 -13.71 -1.38
CA LEU A 61 21.95 -13.69 -0.85
C LEU A 61 23.00 -13.29 -1.89
N ILE A 62 22.75 -13.55 -3.17
CA ILE A 62 23.66 -13.20 -4.27
C ILE A 62 23.67 -11.69 -4.48
N ALA A 63 22.50 -11.05 -4.36
CA ALA A 63 22.37 -9.60 -4.53
C ALA A 63 23.23 -8.81 -3.52
N CYS A 64 23.35 -9.31 -2.28
CA CYS A 64 24.16 -8.69 -1.23
C CYS A 64 25.69 -8.76 -1.47
N GLN A 65 26.16 -9.52 -2.46
CA GLN A 65 27.59 -9.70 -2.78
C GLN A 65 28.03 -8.96 -4.04
N LEU A 66 27.11 -8.29 -4.75
CA LEU A 66 27.42 -7.59 -5.99
C LEU A 66 28.34 -6.39 -5.73
N SER A 67 29.36 -6.22 -6.59
CA SER A 67 30.22 -5.04 -6.56
C SER A 67 29.50 -3.80 -7.11
N ILE A 68 30.02 -2.61 -6.78
CA ILE A 68 29.52 -1.33 -7.32
C ILE A 68 29.48 -1.35 -8.86
N SER A 69 30.50 -1.93 -9.50
CA SER A 69 30.54 -2.04 -10.97
C SER A 69 29.47 -2.98 -11.54
N GLN A 70 29.15 -4.07 -10.83
CA GLN A 70 28.07 -4.98 -11.23
C GLN A 70 26.69 -4.32 -11.05
N LEU A 71 26.49 -3.56 -9.98
CA LEU A 71 25.25 -2.82 -9.75
C LEU A 71 25.03 -1.75 -10.83
N ALA A 72 26.05 -0.96 -11.14
CA ALA A 72 25.99 0.03 -12.22
C ALA A 72 25.66 -0.61 -13.59
N TRP A 73 26.21 -1.81 -13.85
CA TRP A 73 25.88 -2.57 -15.05
C TRP A 73 24.42 -3.03 -15.07
N ILE A 74 23.90 -3.53 -13.96
CA ILE A 74 22.49 -3.95 -13.84
C ILE A 74 21.53 -2.76 -14.01
N GLU A 75 21.84 -1.60 -13.44
CA GLU A 75 21.07 -0.37 -13.65
C GLU A 75 21.02 0.03 -15.13
N GLU A 76 22.14 -0.05 -15.84
CA GLU A 76 22.19 0.22 -17.28
C GLU A 76 21.36 -0.80 -18.08
N LEU A 77 21.48 -2.09 -17.79
CA LEU A 77 20.65 -3.12 -18.40
C LEU A 77 19.16 -2.86 -18.16
N TYR A 78 18.78 -2.41 -16.96
CA TYR A 78 17.40 -2.05 -16.66
C TYR A 78 16.90 -0.92 -17.56
N ARG A 79 17.68 0.17 -17.70
CA ARG A 79 17.32 1.30 -18.57
C ARG A 79 17.14 0.84 -20.03
N ARG A 80 18.04 -0.01 -20.53
CA ARG A 80 17.96 -0.57 -21.89
C ARG A 80 16.73 -1.46 -22.09
N VAL A 81 16.40 -2.31 -21.12
CA VAL A 81 15.19 -3.15 -21.14
C VAL A 81 13.93 -2.27 -21.17
N LEU A 82 13.89 -1.23 -20.34
CA LEU A 82 12.79 -0.28 -20.26
C LEU A 82 12.56 0.45 -21.59
N GLN A 83 13.64 0.84 -22.29
CA GLN A 83 13.57 1.48 -23.61
C GLN A 83 13.15 0.50 -24.72
N THR A 84 13.65 -0.74 -24.67
CA THR A 84 13.38 -1.77 -25.69
C THR A 84 11.90 -2.17 -25.68
N GLY A 85 11.36 -2.52 -24.51
CA GLY A 85 10.00 -3.02 -24.37
C GLY A 85 9.75 -4.37 -25.09
N GLY A 86 8.49 -4.76 -25.22
CA GLY A 86 8.07 -6.00 -25.90
C GLY A 86 7.69 -7.15 -24.96
N ALA A 87 7.61 -8.37 -25.51
CA ALA A 87 7.27 -9.56 -24.73
C ALA A 87 8.42 -9.93 -23.78
N GLY A 88 8.09 -10.20 -22.52
CA GLY A 88 9.07 -10.55 -21.47
C GLY A 88 9.63 -9.36 -20.69
N THR A 89 9.39 -8.11 -21.12
CA THR A 89 9.96 -6.91 -20.46
C THR A 89 9.60 -6.82 -18.98
N THR A 90 8.36 -7.13 -18.60
CA THR A 90 7.94 -7.11 -17.19
C THR A 90 8.73 -8.10 -16.35
N TYR A 91 8.94 -9.33 -16.83
CA TYR A 91 9.70 -10.35 -16.11
C TYR A 91 11.18 -9.94 -15.93
N VAL A 92 11.81 -9.41 -16.98
CA VAL A 92 13.19 -8.94 -16.89
C VAL A 92 13.30 -7.74 -15.94
N GLN A 93 12.39 -6.76 -16.04
CA GLN A 93 12.37 -5.62 -15.12
C GLN A 93 12.22 -6.08 -13.66
N GLU A 94 11.31 -6.99 -13.37
CA GLU A 94 11.09 -7.53 -12.03
C GLU A 94 12.34 -8.22 -11.47
N GLN A 95 13.02 -9.04 -12.25
CA GLN A 95 14.25 -9.70 -11.79
C GLN A 95 15.41 -8.71 -11.54
N LEU A 96 15.62 -7.74 -12.44
CA LEU A 96 16.70 -6.76 -12.28
C LEU A 96 16.43 -5.80 -11.10
N ILE A 97 15.19 -5.35 -10.94
CA ILE A 97 14.83 -4.42 -9.86
C ILE A 97 14.88 -5.09 -8.49
N GLU A 98 14.53 -6.38 -8.39
CA GLU A 98 14.68 -7.14 -7.16
C GLU A 98 16.16 -7.31 -6.75
N LEU A 99 17.05 -7.61 -7.72
CA LEU A 99 18.49 -7.68 -7.46
C LEU A 99 19.03 -6.37 -6.90
N LEU A 100 18.67 -5.23 -7.52
CA LEU A 100 19.11 -3.92 -7.05
C LEU A 100 18.52 -3.60 -5.67
N ALA A 101 17.26 -3.93 -5.40
CA ALA A 101 16.62 -3.64 -4.11
C ALA A 101 17.28 -4.44 -2.98
N LEU A 102 17.62 -5.71 -3.24
CA LEU A 102 18.23 -6.61 -2.27
C LEU A 102 19.70 -6.31 -1.98
N SER A 103 20.43 -5.68 -2.91
CA SER A 103 21.81 -5.22 -2.66
C SER A 103 21.89 -4.17 -1.55
N GLN A 104 20.80 -3.39 -1.37
CA GLN A 104 20.72 -2.29 -0.41
C GLN A 104 21.88 -1.30 -0.56
N ASP A 105 22.38 -1.11 -1.78
CA ASP A 105 23.48 -0.20 -2.04
C ASP A 105 22.99 1.27 -2.06
N PRO A 106 23.52 2.15 -1.19
CA PRO A 106 23.17 3.57 -1.21
C PRO A 106 23.53 4.28 -2.53
N GLY A 107 24.51 3.76 -3.29
CA GLY A 107 24.89 4.30 -4.59
C GLY A 107 23.79 4.21 -5.64
N SER A 108 22.82 3.29 -5.48
CA SER A 108 21.67 3.12 -6.36
C SER A 108 20.49 4.08 -6.06
N ILE A 109 20.56 4.94 -5.03
CA ILE A 109 19.49 5.92 -4.72
C ILE A 109 19.14 6.82 -5.92
N PRO A 110 20.09 7.39 -6.68
CA PRO A 110 19.76 8.18 -7.87
C PRO A 110 18.99 7.38 -8.92
N PHE A 111 19.32 6.10 -9.12
CA PHE A 111 18.57 5.21 -10.01
C PHE A 111 17.13 5.02 -9.54
N TRP A 112 16.92 4.79 -8.24
CA TRP A 112 15.57 4.62 -7.69
C TRP A 112 14.69 5.86 -7.89
N LEU A 113 15.26 7.05 -7.69
CA LEU A 113 14.59 8.33 -7.92
C LEU A 113 14.29 8.55 -9.41
N GLU A 114 15.25 8.25 -10.29
CA GLU A 114 15.05 8.30 -11.75
C GLU A 114 13.84 7.45 -12.19
N LEU A 115 13.70 6.25 -11.64
CA LEU A 115 12.59 5.34 -11.97
C LEU A 115 11.21 5.86 -11.53
N LEU A 116 11.15 6.70 -10.49
CA LEU A 116 9.91 7.34 -10.02
C LEU A 116 9.45 8.43 -10.98
N ASP A 117 10.41 9.21 -11.50
CA ASP A 117 10.16 10.32 -12.42
C ASP A 117 9.97 9.86 -13.87
N TYR A 118 10.38 8.63 -14.18
CA TYR A 118 10.31 8.08 -15.52
C TYR A 118 8.90 8.10 -16.13
N GLN A 119 8.75 8.87 -17.20
CA GLN A 119 7.54 8.89 -18.03
C GLN A 119 7.75 8.01 -19.26
N SER A 120 7.08 6.86 -19.29
CA SER A 120 7.15 5.97 -20.44
C SER A 120 6.49 6.62 -21.68
N PRO A 121 7.13 6.56 -22.86
CA PRO A 121 6.50 6.99 -24.11
C PRO A 121 5.42 6.04 -24.61
N ARG A 122 5.20 4.90 -23.93
CA ARG A 122 4.25 3.84 -24.30
C ARG A 122 3.42 3.44 -23.08
N ARG A 123 2.42 2.58 -23.31
CA ARG A 123 1.68 1.95 -22.20
C ARG A 123 2.65 1.13 -21.36
N ASP A 124 2.77 1.52 -20.10
CA ASP A 124 3.65 0.87 -19.12
C ASP A 124 2.81 0.23 -18.02
N SER A 125 2.54 -1.06 -18.17
CA SER A 125 1.79 -1.84 -17.17
C SER A 125 2.59 -2.11 -15.90
N PHE A 126 3.91 -1.89 -15.90
CA PHE A 126 4.80 -2.13 -14.77
C PHE A 126 5.10 -0.85 -13.98
N LYS A 127 4.58 0.31 -14.41
CA LYS A 127 4.82 1.61 -13.76
C LYS A 127 4.55 1.58 -12.26
N LYS A 128 3.39 1.06 -11.84
CA LYS A 128 2.99 1.04 -10.43
C LYS A 128 3.94 0.18 -9.59
N GLN A 129 4.27 -1.00 -10.10
CA GLN A 129 5.22 -1.94 -9.51
C GLN A 129 6.60 -1.31 -9.36
N ARG A 130 7.11 -0.68 -10.44
CA ARG A 130 8.40 0.02 -10.42
C ARG A 130 8.44 1.12 -9.37
N GLN A 131 7.40 1.94 -9.27
CA GLN A 131 7.30 2.99 -8.24
C GLN A 131 7.31 2.38 -6.83
N THR A 132 6.57 1.29 -6.62
CA THR A 132 6.56 0.55 -5.36
C THR A 132 7.95 0.02 -4.99
N TYR A 133 8.66 -0.64 -5.90
CA TYR A 133 10.03 -1.12 -5.66
C TYR A 133 10.98 0.03 -5.34
N SER A 134 10.94 1.13 -6.09
CA SER A 134 11.82 2.29 -5.84
C SER A 134 11.64 2.85 -4.43
N ILE A 135 10.41 3.10 -4.01
CA ILE A 135 10.12 3.66 -2.69
C ILE A 135 10.53 2.68 -1.59
N ALA A 136 10.19 1.40 -1.74
CA ALA A 136 10.52 0.37 -0.78
C ALA A 136 12.04 0.13 -0.66
N ALA A 137 12.78 0.17 -1.78
CA ALA A 137 14.23 0.01 -1.78
C ALA A 137 14.93 1.18 -1.06
N ILE A 138 14.52 2.43 -1.34
CA ILE A 138 15.03 3.61 -0.63
C ILE A 138 14.72 3.50 0.87
N ALA A 139 13.50 3.08 1.24
CA ALA A 139 13.13 2.87 2.65
C ALA A 139 13.99 1.78 3.32
N LEU A 140 14.27 0.68 2.61
CA LEU A 140 15.12 -0.40 3.10
C LEU A 140 16.55 0.09 3.36
N ILE A 141 17.13 0.84 2.42
CA ILE A 141 18.46 1.45 2.57
C ILE A 141 18.47 2.41 3.76
N ALA A 142 17.46 3.28 3.89
CA ALA A 142 17.35 4.24 4.98
C ALA A 142 17.33 3.54 6.36
N ALA A 143 16.58 2.44 6.50
CA ALA A 143 16.43 1.72 7.76
C ALA A 143 17.63 0.85 8.12
N ARG A 144 18.26 0.19 7.12
CA ARG A 144 19.29 -0.84 7.37
C ARG A 144 20.72 -0.33 7.25
N LYS A 145 20.97 0.65 6.37
CA LYS A 145 22.32 1.20 6.11
C LYS A 145 22.58 2.53 6.81
N ASP A 146 21.55 3.12 7.42
CA ASP A 146 21.62 4.43 8.07
C ASP A 146 22.08 5.57 7.12
N SER A 147 21.95 5.39 5.80
CA SER A 147 22.42 6.34 4.79
C SER A 147 21.70 7.70 4.91
N PRO A 148 22.44 8.82 5.06
CA PRO A 148 21.88 10.16 5.05
C PRO A 148 21.12 10.48 3.76
N GLU A 149 21.63 10.01 2.62
CA GLU A 149 21.03 10.21 1.29
C GLU A 149 19.67 9.50 1.20
N ALA A 150 19.58 8.26 1.70
CA ALA A 150 18.32 7.52 1.70
C ALA A 150 17.29 8.14 2.65
N LYS A 151 17.74 8.59 3.83
CA LYS A 151 16.89 9.32 4.79
C LYS A 151 16.34 10.61 4.17
N GLN A 152 17.20 11.39 3.49
CA GLN A 152 16.80 12.60 2.80
C GLN A 152 15.80 12.31 1.67
N ALA A 153 16.07 11.29 0.85
CA ALA A 153 15.17 10.86 -0.20
C ALA A 153 13.80 10.46 0.36
N MET A 154 13.75 9.68 1.45
CA MET A 154 12.48 9.31 2.09
C MET A 154 11.73 10.52 2.65
N GLN A 155 12.43 11.49 3.25
CA GLN A 155 11.80 12.73 3.73
C GLN A 155 11.18 13.56 2.60
N GLN A 156 11.80 13.57 1.42
CA GLN A 156 11.27 14.21 0.21
C GLN A 156 10.06 13.44 -0.33
N LEU A 157 10.14 12.11 -0.41
CA LEU A 157 9.05 11.26 -0.89
C LEU A 157 7.80 11.36 0.00
N CYS A 158 7.97 11.44 1.33
CA CYS A 158 6.87 11.68 2.27
C CYS A 158 6.21 13.07 2.11
N ARG A 159 6.85 14.00 1.38
CA ARG A 159 6.34 15.35 1.08
C ARG A 159 6.13 15.59 -0.42
N HIS A 160 6.14 14.53 -1.22
CA HIS A 160 5.99 14.59 -2.67
C HIS A 160 4.64 15.21 -3.07
N GLU A 161 4.54 15.89 -4.22
CA GLU A 161 3.29 16.53 -4.67
C GLU A 161 2.15 15.52 -4.90
N ASN A 162 2.49 14.35 -5.44
CA ASN A 162 1.57 13.24 -5.65
C ASN A 162 1.24 12.51 -4.31
N PRO A 163 -0.02 12.51 -3.86
CA PRO A 163 -0.43 11.84 -2.62
C PRO A 163 -0.21 10.32 -2.62
N ASP A 164 -0.27 9.65 -3.78
CA ASP A 164 -0.05 8.20 -3.86
C ASP A 164 1.42 7.86 -3.54
N ILE A 165 2.35 8.71 -3.97
CA ILE A 165 3.78 8.57 -3.65
C ILE A 165 4.01 8.83 -2.16
N ARG A 166 3.40 9.88 -1.60
CA ARG A 166 3.47 10.15 -0.15
C ARG A 166 2.98 8.96 0.67
N ALA A 167 1.79 8.45 0.35
CA ALA A 167 1.17 7.33 1.04
C ALA A 167 2.05 6.08 1.00
N GLN A 168 2.60 5.73 -0.18
CA GLN A 168 3.53 4.61 -0.31
C GLN A 168 4.84 4.83 0.47
N ALA A 169 5.39 6.04 0.45
CA ALA A 169 6.61 6.37 1.18
C ALA A 169 6.43 6.22 2.69
N ILE A 170 5.32 6.71 3.23
CA ILE A 170 4.98 6.57 4.66
C ILE A 170 4.81 5.10 5.04
N TYR A 171 4.05 4.35 4.24
CA TYR A 171 3.83 2.92 4.45
C TYR A 171 5.15 2.15 4.48
N TYR A 172 5.97 2.26 3.44
CA TYR A 172 7.22 1.50 3.37
C TYR A 172 8.24 1.95 4.41
N LEU A 173 8.30 3.24 4.73
CA LEU A 173 9.18 3.72 5.80
C LEU A 173 8.81 3.09 7.14
N GLY A 174 7.53 3.06 7.51
CA GLY A 174 7.12 2.45 8.78
C GLY A 174 7.24 0.93 8.77
N ILE A 175 6.79 0.26 7.71
CA ILE A 175 6.79 -1.21 7.60
C ILE A 175 8.22 -1.77 7.66
N VAL A 176 9.18 -1.16 6.96
CA VAL A 176 10.57 -1.62 6.99
C VAL A 176 11.19 -1.50 8.38
N PHE A 177 10.92 -0.41 9.11
CA PHE A 177 11.39 -0.26 10.48
C PHE A 177 10.75 -1.31 11.41
N GLY A 178 9.46 -1.60 11.21
CA GLY A 178 8.74 -2.60 11.98
C GLY A 178 9.32 -4.00 11.79
N TYR A 179 9.65 -4.39 10.54
CA TYR A 179 10.30 -5.67 10.26
C TYR A 179 11.71 -5.78 10.80
N ALA A 180 12.45 -4.67 10.81
CA ALA A 180 13.80 -4.66 11.38
C ALA A 180 13.79 -4.71 12.92
N GLU A 181 12.61 -4.78 13.56
CA GLU A 181 12.41 -4.63 15.01
C GLU A 181 13.10 -3.35 15.54
N ARG A 182 13.06 -2.28 14.74
CA ARG A 182 13.70 -1.00 15.03
C ARG A 182 12.66 0.01 15.48
N GLU A 183 13.00 0.80 16.48
CA GLU A 183 12.21 1.97 16.85
C GLU A 183 12.25 3.02 15.74
N LEU A 184 11.13 3.73 15.53
CA LEU A 184 11.11 4.93 14.69
C LEU A 184 11.95 6.02 15.36
N SER A 185 12.88 6.62 14.61
CA SER A 185 13.63 7.77 15.10
C SER A 185 12.71 8.95 15.45
N ALA A 186 13.14 9.82 16.35
CA ALA A 186 12.35 10.98 16.77
C ALA A 186 11.92 11.85 15.58
N GLU A 187 12.79 12.01 14.58
CA GLU A 187 12.50 12.76 13.35
C GLU A 187 11.38 12.11 12.53
N ILE A 188 11.37 10.78 12.40
CA ILE A 188 10.32 10.06 11.67
C ILE A 188 9.00 10.11 12.43
N GLN A 189 9.04 10.00 13.76
CA GLN A 189 7.84 10.14 14.59
C GLN A 189 7.20 11.53 14.44
N VAL A 190 8.01 12.60 14.45
CA VAL A 190 7.54 13.97 14.20
C VAL A 190 6.95 14.08 12.80
N LEU A 191 7.65 13.57 11.78
CA LEU A 191 7.17 13.57 10.39
C LEU A 191 5.80 12.89 10.26
N PHE A 192 5.61 11.70 10.84
CA PHE A 192 4.34 10.98 10.77
C PHE A 192 3.23 11.72 11.51
N ARG A 193 3.50 12.34 12.66
CA ARG A 193 2.51 13.15 13.38
C ARG A 193 2.10 14.38 12.57
N GLU A 194 3.05 15.08 11.95
CA GLU A 194 2.77 16.22 11.06
C GLU A 194 1.88 15.81 9.90
N ILE A 195 2.26 14.76 9.16
CA ILE A 195 1.49 14.25 8.02
C ILE A 195 0.10 13.79 8.44
N ALA A 196 -0.02 13.05 9.55
CA ALA A 196 -1.31 12.61 10.07
C ALA A 196 -2.26 13.80 10.25
N VAL A 197 -1.79 14.89 10.84
CA VAL A 197 -2.65 16.06 11.11
C VAL A 197 -2.87 16.91 9.87
N GLN A 198 -1.84 17.18 9.07
CA GLN A 198 -1.83 18.29 8.12
C GLN A 198 -2.00 17.91 6.65
N ASP A 199 -1.75 16.65 6.27
CA ASP A 199 -1.87 16.26 4.86
C ASP A 199 -3.32 16.43 4.37
N GLN A 200 -3.49 16.95 3.15
CA GLN A 200 -4.82 17.21 2.58
C GLN A 200 -5.48 15.94 2.04
N ALA A 201 -4.67 14.93 1.66
CA ALA A 201 -5.15 13.69 1.11
C ALA A 201 -5.41 12.65 2.21
N PHE A 202 -6.44 11.83 2.04
CA PHE A 202 -6.78 10.79 2.99
C PHE A 202 -5.66 9.77 3.18
N GLU A 203 -5.14 9.20 2.09
CA GLU A 203 -4.26 8.02 2.20
C GLU A 203 -2.96 8.31 2.96
N PRO A 204 -2.22 9.42 2.73
CA PRO A 204 -1.07 9.78 3.57
C PRO A 204 -1.44 9.96 5.05
N ARG A 205 -2.57 10.63 5.35
CA ARG A 205 -3.07 10.79 6.73
C ARG A 205 -3.34 9.45 7.40
N PHE A 206 -3.98 8.54 6.67
CA PHE A 206 -4.33 7.21 7.15
C PHE A 206 -3.08 6.33 7.36
N GLN A 207 -2.16 6.34 6.40
CA GLN A 207 -0.91 5.58 6.50
C GLN A 207 -0.06 6.07 7.67
N ALA A 208 0.07 7.38 7.86
CA ALA A 208 0.86 7.93 8.96
C ALA A 208 0.29 7.52 10.33
N ARG A 209 -1.04 7.57 10.50
CA ARG A 209 -1.71 7.08 11.72
C ARG A 209 -1.56 5.57 11.90
N SER A 210 -1.67 4.82 10.82
CA SER A 210 -1.50 3.36 10.83
C SER A 210 -0.07 2.97 11.26
N MET A 211 0.94 3.69 10.78
CA MET A 211 2.32 3.47 11.20
C MET A 211 2.50 3.86 12.67
N LEU A 212 2.00 5.02 13.13
CA LEU A 212 2.06 5.37 14.56
C LEU A 212 1.42 4.29 15.45
N ARG A 213 0.25 3.76 15.04
CA ARG A 213 -0.41 2.65 15.75
C ARG A 213 0.42 1.37 15.75
N LEU A 214 1.04 1.02 14.63
CA LEU A 214 1.90 -0.16 14.50
C LEU A 214 3.06 -0.14 15.51
N PHE A 215 3.59 1.04 15.81
CA PHE A 215 4.68 1.24 16.80
C PHE A 215 4.17 1.59 18.19
N GLU A 216 2.88 1.40 18.49
CA GLU A 216 2.26 1.72 19.79
C GLU A 216 2.46 3.18 20.24
N LEU A 217 2.61 4.09 19.28
CA LEU A 217 2.76 5.52 19.52
C LEU A 217 1.39 6.23 19.56
N PRO A 218 1.28 7.37 20.28
CA PRO A 218 0.05 8.16 20.29
C PRO A 218 -0.39 8.55 18.87
N VAL A 219 -1.62 8.18 18.52
CA VAL A 219 -2.23 8.49 17.23
C VAL A 219 -2.98 9.83 17.33
N PRO A 220 -2.69 10.82 16.48
CA PRO A 220 -3.47 12.06 16.46
C PRO A 220 -4.93 11.82 16.07
N ALA A 221 -5.85 12.09 16.99
CA ALA A 221 -7.28 12.01 16.76
C ALA A 221 -7.88 13.37 16.38
N ASP A 222 -8.93 13.36 15.57
CA ASP A 222 -9.78 14.54 15.35
C ASP A 222 -10.50 14.95 16.65
N PRO A 223 -10.88 16.22 16.82
CA PRO A 223 -11.62 16.70 18.01
C PRO A 223 -12.86 15.85 18.33
N VAL A 224 -13.17 15.66 19.61
CA VAL A 224 -14.30 14.81 20.08
C VAL A 224 -15.68 15.37 19.71
N ASP A 225 -15.75 16.68 19.42
CA ASP A 225 -16.94 17.34 18.91
C ASP A 225 -17.07 17.26 17.38
N ARG A 226 -16.18 16.53 16.71
CA ARG A 226 -16.25 16.32 15.26
C ARG A 226 -17.37 15.33 14.91
N VAL A 227 -18.12 15.65 13.86
CA VAL A 227 -19.15 14.78 13.29
C VAL A 227 -18.81 14.45 11.84
N PHE A 228 -18.83 13.18 11.48
CA PHE A 228 -18.68 12.71 10.11
C PHE A 228 -20.03 12.34 9.52
N ALA A 229 -20.38 12.91 8.36
CA ALA A 229 -21.55 12.51 7.60
C ALA A 229 -21.14 11.52 6.50
N PHE A 230 -21.60 10.28 6.62
CA PHE A 230 -21.34 9.20 5.66
C PHE A 230 -22.55 8.95 4.79
N ARG A 231 -22.41 9.14 3.48
CA ARG A 231 -23.40 8.68 2.51
C ARG A 231 -23.08 7.27 2.07
N VAL A 232 -24.02 6.36 2.29
CA VAL A 232 -23.92 4.94 1.98
C VAL A 232 -24.79 4.62 0.78
N ARG A 233 -24.23 3.95 -0.23
CA ARG A 233 -24.90 3.57 -1.48
C ARG A 233 -24.68 2.10 -1.79
N PHE A 234 -25.76 1.38 -2.08
CA PHE A 234 -25.67 -0.03 -2.46
C PHE A 234 -25.25 -0.18 -3.92
N LEU A 235 -24.18 -0.94 -4.20
CA LEU A 235 -23.58 -1.02 -5.53
C LEU A 235 -24.28 -2.00 -6.49
N HIS A 236 -25.04 -2.97 -5.99
CA HIS A 236 -25.62 -4.04 -6.83
C HIS A 236 -27.04 -3.77 -7.33
N ALA A 237 -27.70 -2.68 -6.94
CA ALA A 237 -29.09 -2.44 -7.31
C ALA A 237 -29.25 -1.46 -8.48
N LYS A 238 -30.16 -1.80 -9.41
CA LYS A 238 -30.73 -0.85 -10.40
C LYS A 238 -31.52 0.30 -9.74
N ARG A 239 -31.77 0.24 -8.44
CA ARG A 239 -32.51 1.25 -7.65
C ARG A 239 -31.54 2.05 -6.80
N LEU A 240 -31.69 3.38 -6.86
CA LEU A 240 -30.86 4.38 -6.17
C LEU A 240 -31.21 4.46 -4.67
N PHE A 241 -30.98 3.39 -3.90
CA PHE A 241 -31.01 3.52 -2.44
C PHE A 241 -29.76 4.27 -1.97
N SER A 242 -29.96 5.28 -1.13
CA SER A 242 -28.87 5.90 -0.37
C SER A 242 -29.37 6.38 0.98
N VAL A 243 -28.52 6.28 1.99
CA VAL A 243 -28.75 6.86 3.32
C VAL A 243 -27.54 7.70 3.71
N THR A 244 -27.75 8.81 4.40
CA THR A 244 -26.68 9.61 5.01
C THR A 244 -26.78 9.48 6.52
N ILE A 245 -25.69 9.06 7.15
CA ILE A 245 -25.57 8.76 8.57
C ILE A 245 -24.53 9.69 9.17
N GLU A 246 -24.84 10.34 10.28
CA GLU A 246 -23.89 11.13 11.05
C GLU A 246 -23.41 10.38 12.28
N LEU A 247 -22.08 10.35 12.49
CA LEU A 247 -21.43 9.76 13.67
C LEU A 247 -20.42 10.75 14.26
N LEU A 248 -20.19 10.64 15.58
CA LEU A 248 -19.13 11.39 16.25
C LEU A 248 -17.76 10.79 15.95
N SER A 249 -16.70 11.58 16.05
CA SER A 249 -15.32 11.11 15.91
C SER A 249 -14.93 10.03 16.91
N GLU A 250 -15.55 10.01 18.09
CA GLU A 250 -15.34 8.99 19.13
C GLU A 250 -16.02 7.66 18.81
N HIS A 251 -16.95 7.63 17.83
CA HIS A 251 -17.54 6.38 17.37
C HIS A 251 -16.56 5.59 16.51
N THR A 252 -16.88 4.33 16.30
CA THR A 252 -16.05 3.36 15.59
C THR A 252 -16.64 2.98 14.23
N LEU A 253 -15.90 2.23 13.42
CA LEU A 253 -16.47 1.58 12.24
C LEU A 253 -17.53 0.52 12.60
N GLU A 254 -17.49 -0.04 13.81
CA GLU A 254 -18.56 -0.91 14.34
C GLU A 254 -19.88 -0.15 14.45
N ASP A 255 -19.85 1.05 15.00
CA ASP A 255 -21.04 1.90 15.15
C ASP A 255 -21.62 2.28 13.78
N LEU A 256 -20.74 2.58 12.81
CA LEU A 256 -21.16 2.83 11.43
C LEU A 256 -21.79 1.58 10.81
N HIS A 257 -21.21 0.40 11.02
CA HIS A 257 -21.78 -0.87 10.57
C HIS A 257 -23.18 -1.08 11.13
N ASN A 258 -23.35 -0.94 12.45
CA ASN A 258 -24.64 -1.14 13.13
C ASN A 258 -25.71 -0.17 12.61
N GLU A 259 -25.35 1.10 12.41
CA GLU A 259 -26.29 2.09 11.88
C GLU A 259 -26.63 1.86 10.41
N ILE A 260 -25.70 1.34 9.60
CA ILE A 260 -26.00 0.90 8.23
C ILE A 260 -27.03 -0.24 8.24
N GLN A 261 -26.82 -1.28 9.05
CA GLN A 261 -27.72 -2.43 9.14
C GLN A 261 -29.12 -2.01 9.62
N SER A 262 -29.18 -1.18 10.67
CA SER A 262 -30.41 -0.57 11.17
C SER A 262 -31.14 0.23 10.08
N ALA A 263 -30.41 1.04 9.32
CA ALA A 263 -30.98 1.83 8.24
C ALA A 263 -31.52 0.98 7.08
N LEU A 264 -30.92 -0.18 6.82
CA LEU A 264 -31.34 -1.12 5.80
C LEU A 264 -32.51 -2.01 6.24
N HIS A 265 -32.75 -2.15 7.54
CA HIS A 265 -33.61 -3.16 8.14
C HIS A 265 -33.16 -4.58 7.78
N TRP A 266 -31.86 -4.82 7.87
CA TRP A 266 -31.24 -6.12 7.65
C TRP A 266 -30.92 -6.80 8.98
N ASP A 267 -30.92 -8.12 8.96
CA ASP A 267 -30.49 -8.97 10.05
C ASP A 267 -28.95 -8.99 10.01
N ASN A 268 -28.30 -8.45 11.04
CA ASN A 268 -26.84 -8.37 11.13
C ASN A 268 -26.23 -9.76 11.47
N ASP A 269 -26.35 -10.70 10.53
CA ASP A 269 -26.16 -12.14 10.75
C ASP A 269 -24.92 -12.73 10.07
N HIS A 270 -24.13 -11.91 9.37
CA HIS A 270 -22.93 -12.35 8.65
C HIS A 270 -21.72 -11.46 8.91
N LEU A 271 -20.53 -11.98 8.58
CA LEU A 271 -19.27 -11.24 8.63
C LEU A 271 -19.23 -10.10 7.61
N TYR A 272 -18.37 -9.12 7.91
CA TYR A 272 -18.25 -7.90 7.13
C TYR A 272 -16.87 -7.25 7.29
N SER A 273 -16.53 -6.34 6.37
CA SER A 273 -15.27 -5.59 6.36
C SER A 273 -15.42 -4.20 5.76
N PHE A 274 -14.58 -3.27 6.20
CA PHE A 274 -14.37 -1.97 5.55
C PHE A 274 -12.99 -1.90 4.90
N TYR A 275 -12.91 -1.42 3.65
CA TYR A 275 -11.65 -1.24 2.91
C TYR A 275 -11.45 0.26 2.64
N LEU A 276 -10.55 0.91 3.36
CA LEU A 276 -10.44 2.36 3.36
C LEU A 276 -9.63 2.93 2.19
N ILE A 277 -8.67 2.19 1.61
CA ILE A 277 -7.80 2.70 0.54
C ILE A 277 -8.30 2.31 -0.88
N GLY A 278 -9.39 1.54 -0.99
CA GLY A 278 -10.05 1.16 -2.25
C GLY A 278 -9.13 0.35 -3.21
N LYS A 279 -9.52 0.01 -4.45
CA LYS A 279 -10.62 -0.88 -4.87
C LYS A 279 -10.18 -2.35 -5.05
N ASP A 280 -8.88 -2.62 -4.98
CA ASP A 280 -8.32 -3.94 -5.29
C ASP A 280 -8.07 -4.70 -4.00
N ARG A 281 -8.96 -5.68 -3.71
CA ARG A 281 -8.88 -6.62 -2.58
C ARG A 281 -7.57 -7.44 -2.52
N TRP A 282 -6.65 -7.22 -3.45
CA TRP A 282 -5.55 -8.10 -3.78
C TRP A 282 -4.18 -7.42 -3.66
N THR A 283 -4.09 -6.09 -3.51
CA THR A 283 -2.79 -5.41 -3.47
C THR A 283 -2.29 -5.11 -2.07
N ARG A 284 -3.17 -4.91 -1.08
CA ARG A 284 -2.85 -4.79 0.36
C ARG A 284 -4.10 -5.18 1.16
N ASP A 285 -3.95 -5.97 2.22
CA ASP A 285 -5.07 -6.32 3.12
C ASP A 285 -5.23 -5.20 4.16
N ASP A 286 -5.79 -4.06 3.71
CA ASP A 286 -5.98 -2.82 4.49
C ASP A 286 -7.34 -2.78 5.23
N ARG A 287 -8.01 -3.92 5.35
CA ARG A 287 -9.39 -3.97 5.80
C ARG A 287 -9.52 -3.98 7.32
N PHE A 288 -10.53 -3.28 7.80
CA PHE A 288 -11.04 -3.44 9.17
C PHE A 288 -12.13 -4.49 9.15
N ARG A 289 -11.96 -5.51 9.98
CA ARG A 289 -12.75 -6.75 9.96
C ARG A 289 -13.81 -6.75 11.04
N SER A 290 -14.83 -7.54 10.83
CA SER A 290 -15.79 -7.89 11.86
C SER A 290 -15.07 -8.35 13.14
N PRO A 291 -15.58 -8.02 14.34
CA PRO A 291 -15.02 -8.51 15.61
C PRO A 291 -15.15 -10.03 15.78
N TYR A 292 -15.87 -10.71 14.87
CA TYR A 292 -16.05 -12.16 14.86
C TYR A 292 -15.06 -12.89 13.91
N GLU A 293 -14.14 -12.17 13.25
CA GLU A 293 -12.98 -12.79 12.59
C GLU A 293 -11.85 -13.03 13.60
N ASP A 294 -10.99 -14.02 13.33
CA ASP A 294 -9.86 -14.37 14.22
C ASP A 294 -8.75 -13.31 14.22
N GLU A 295 -8.57 -12.60 13.11
CA GLU A 295 -7.48 -11.64 12.92
C GLU A 295 -8.05 -10.23 12.79
N GLY A 296 -7.38 -9.25 13.42
CA GLY A 296 -7.67 -7.84 13.28
C GLY A 296 -6.96 -7.17 12.07
N PRO A 297 -7.00 -5.83 11.98
CA PRO A 297 -7.65 -4.92 12.93
C PRO A 297 -9.17 -5.04 12.88
N HIS A 298 -9.82 -4.92 14.05
CA HIS A 298 -11.28 -5.06 14.14
C HIS A 298 -11.99 -3.71 14.02
N THR A 299 -13.24 -3.72 13.56
CA THR A 299 -14.08 -2.52 13.44
C THR A 299 -14.38 -1.85 14.78
N THR A 300 -14.35 -2.60 15.87
CA THR A 300 -14.47 -2.10 17.25
C THR A 300 -13.28 -1.27 17.71
N GLU A 301 -12.11 -1.44 17.09
CA GLU A 301 -10.87 -0.72 17.42
C GLU A 301 -10.66 0.50 16.51
N ALA A 302 -11.47 0.62 15.45
CA ALA A 302 -11.33 1.62 14.41
C ALA A 302 -12.12 2.89 14.74
N VAL A 303 -11.62 3.69 15.69
CA VAL A 303 -12.20 4.98 16.08
C VAL A 303 -12.12 5.96 14.90
N LEU A 304 -13.26 6.55 14.50
CA LEU A 304 -13.39 7.37 13.30
C LEU A 304 -12.43 8.58 13.28
N GLY A 305 -12.26 9.24 14.43
CA GLY A 305 -11.34 10.37 14.58
C GLY A 305 -9.86 9.99 14.42
N GLU A 306 -9.51 8.70 14.50
CA GLU A 306 -8.16 8.20 14.29
C GLU A 306 -7.93 7.64 12.87
N LEU A 307 -8.92 7.72 11.98
CA LEU A 307 -8.77 7.22 10.60
C LEU A 307 -8.22 8.29 9.65
N GLY A 308 -8.17 9.57 10.05
CA GLY A 308 -7.69 10.64 9.17
C GLY A 308 -8.63 10.90 7.99
N LEU A 309 -9.92 10.62 8.14
CA LEU A 309 -10.95 10.81 7.12
C LEU A 309 -10.96 12.26 6.60
N THR A 310 -11.11 12.40 5.29
CA THR A 310 -11.27 13.70 4.61
C THR A 310 -12.58 13.74 3.85
N GLU A 311 -13.11 14.94 3.63
CA GLU A 311 -14.28 15.10 2.77
C GLU A 311 -14.05 14.49 1.39
N LYS A 312 -15.14 13.97 0.81
CA LYS A 312 -15.19 13.28 -0.49
C LYS A 312 -14.43 11.97 -0.54
N HIS A 313 -13.68 11.58 0.49
CA HIS A 313 -13.06 10.27 0.56
C HIS A 313 -14.13 9.17 0.47
N LYS A 314 -13.80 8.11 -0.26
CA LYS A 314 -14.69 6.98 -0.55
C LYS A 314 -14.01 5.69 -0.19
N PHE A 315 -14.77 4.81 0.46
CA PHE A 315 -14.32 3.49 0.86
C PHE A 315 -15.42 2.44 0.65
N LEU A 316 -15.04 1.17 0.70
CA LEU A 316 -15.95 0.04 0.49
C LEU A 316 -16.37 -0.54 1.84
N TYR A 317 -17.67 -0.72 2.03
CA TYR A 317 -18.23 -1.60 3.04
C TYR A 317 -18.73 -2.89 2.37
N LEU A 318 -18.23 -4.02 2.82
CA LEU A 318 -18.62 -5.36 2.38
C LEU A 318 -19.34 -6.05 3.52
N PHE A 319 -20.60 -6.41 3.32
CA PHE A 319 -21.38 -7.24 4.23
C PHE A 319 -21.69 -8.57 3.55
N ASP A 320 -21.69 -9.66 4.32
CA ASP A 320 -21.90 -11.02 3.85
C ASP A 320 -20.85 -11.44 2.80
N TYR A 321 -19.87 -12.24 3.20
CA TYR A 321 -18.82 -12.68 2.30
C TYR A 321 -19.31 -13.70 1.25
N GLY A 322 -20.42 -14.40 1.51
CA GLY A 322 -21.04 -15.33 0.58
C GLY A 322 -21.74 -14.56 -0.55
N ASP A 323 -22.69 -13.71 -0.18
CA ASP A 323 -23.50 -12.96 -1.15
C ASP A 323 -22.81 -11.69 -1.68
N GLY A 324 -21.78 -11.22 -0.97
CA GLY A 324 -20.90 -10.15 -1.43
C GLY A 324 -21.60 -8.80 -1.53
N HIS A 325 -22.43 -8.43 -0.56
CA HIS A 325 -23.13 -7.15 -0.56
C HIS A 325 -22.14 -5.99 -0.40
N LYS A 326 -21.95 -5.24 -1.49
CA LYS A 326 -21.01 -4.10 -1.56
C LYS A 326 -21.74 -2.77 -1.47
N PHE A 327 -21.22 -1.89 -0.63
CA PHE A 327 -21.67 -0.51 -0.48
C PHE A 327 -20.50 0.46 -0.68
N GLU A 328 -20.70 1.50 -1.49
CA GLU A 328 -19.82 2.67 -1.48
C GLU A 328 -20.22 3.53 -0.28
N VAL A 329 -19.25 3.83 0.58
CA VAL A 329 -19.39 4.80 1.67
C VAL A 329 -18.57 6.03 1.30
N GLN A 330 -19.17 7.22 1.38
CA GLN A 330 -18.51 8.48 1.08
C GLN A 330 -18.64 9.43 2.26
N VAL A 331 -17.54 10.02 2.70
CA VAL A 331 -17.56 11.17 3.63
C VAL A 331 -18.10 12.38 2.85
N VAL A 332 -19.33 12.79 3.11
CA VAL A 332 -19.98 13.89 2.37
C VAL A 332 -19.88 15.23 3.07
N ASP A 333 -19.64 15.21 4.39
CA ASP A 333 -19.46 16.41 5.20
C ASP A 333 -18.70 16.08 6.48
N ILE A 334 -18.01 17.09 7.04
CA ILE A 334 -17.25 17.01 8.28
C ILE A 334 -17.62 18.24 9.13
N LEU A 335 -18.46 18.02 10.15
CA LEU A 335 -19.16 19.05 10.90
C LEU A 335 -18.70 19.13 12.35
N THR A 336 -19.20 20.14 13.07
CA THR A 336 -19.11 20.23 14.53
C THR A 336 -20.43 19.79 15.17
N LYS A 337 -20.33 19.06 16.28
CA LYS A 337 -21.45 18.54 17.07
C LYS A 337 -22.40 19.67 17.47
N THR A 338 -23.66 19.51 17.09
CA THR A 338 -24.74 20.37 17.56
C THR A 338 -25.18 19.98 18.97
N GLU A 339 -25.25 20.96 19.88
CA GLU A 339 -25.70 20.76 21.26
C GLU A 339 -27.12 20.15 21.30
N GLY A 340 -27.36 19.25 22.26
CA GLY A 340 -28.65 18.56 22.41
C GLY A 340 -28.95 17.47 21.36
N THR A 341 -28.10 17.28 20.35
CA THR A 341 -28.28 16.25 19.32
C THR A 341 -27.67 14.92 19.74
N LYS A 342 -28.41 13.82 19.53
CA LYS A 342 -27.93 12.45 19.72
C LYS A 342 -27.37 11.87 18.42
N TYR A 343 -26.29 11.10 18.54
CA TYR A 343 -25.61 10.38 17.47
C TYR A 343 -25.46 8.90 17.90
N PRO A 344 -25.33 7.95 16.96
CA PRO A 344 -25.44 8.12 15.52
C PRO A 344 -26.88 8.49 15.09
N ARG A 345 -27.04 9.07 13.90
CA ARG A 345 -28.38 9.39 13.36
C ARG A 345 -28.42 9.36 11.83
N VAL A 346 -29.57 8.97 11.28
CA VAL A 346 -29.87 9.15 9.84
C VAL A 346 -30.38 10.57 9.59
N VAL A 347 -29.75 11.29 8.65
CA VAL A 347 -30.12 12.67 8.29
C VAL A 347 -30.67 12.83 6.89
N ASP A 348 -30.44 11.86 6.00
CA ASP A 348 -31.04 11.83 4.65
C ASP A 348 -31.29 10.38 4.22
N ARG A 349 -32.35 10.15 3.45
CA ARG A 349 -32.67 8.84 2.86
C ARG A 349 -33.34 9.01 1.52
N LYS A 350 -32.89 8.24 0.52
CA LYS A 350 -33.46 8.19 -0.82
C LYS A 350 -33.68 6.76 -1.25
N GLY A 351 -34.79 6.51 -1.95
CA GLY A 351 -35.15 5.19 -2.42
C GLY A 351 -35.64 4.26 -1.30
N LYS A 352 -36.03 3.04 -1.69
CA LYS A 352 -36.39 1.97 -0.74
C LYS A 352 -35.15 1.15 -0.41
N PRO A 353 -34.90 0.79 0.87
CA PRO A 353 -33.83 -0.13 1.21
C PRO A 353 -33.90 -1.41 0.36
N PRO A 354 -32.76 -1.93 -0.12
CA PRO A 354 -32.73 -3.24 -0.76
C PRO A 354 -33.19 -4.31 0.22
N ARG A 355 -33.82 -5.37 -0.29
CA ARG A 355 -33.98 -6.59 0.52
C ARG A 355 -32.59 -7.18 0.76
N GLN A 356 -32.39 -7.77 1.94
CA GLN A 356 -31.17 -8.49 2.27
C GLN A 356 -30.98 -9.65 1.29
N TYR A 357 -31.94 -10.59 1.31
CA TYR A 357 -31.93 -11.74 0.42
C TYR A 357 -33.10 -11.75 -0.57
N GLY A 358 -32.87 -12.40 -1.72
CA GLY A 358 -33.92 -12.72 -2.68
C GLY A 358 -35.00 -13.63 -2.08
N ARG A 359 -36.15 -13.74 -2.74
CA ARG A 359 -37.06 -14.85 -2.42
C ARG A 359 -36.52 -16.10 -3.11
N TRP A 360 -36.32 -17.14 -2.32
CA TRP A 360 -35.99 -18.50 -2.78
C TRP A 360 -37.11 -19.08 -3.63
#